data_AF-A0A920NWB7-F1
#
_entry.id   AF-A0A920NWB7-F1
#
_cell.length_a   1.000
_cell.length_b   1.000
_cell.length_c   1.000
_cell.angle_alpha   90.00
_cell.angle_beta   90.00
_cell.angle_gamma   90.00
#
_symmetry.space_group_name_H-M   'P 1'
#
loop_
_entity.id
_entity.type
_entity.pdbx_description
1 polymer ?
#
loop_
_entity_poly.entity_id
_entity_poly.type
_entity_poly.pdbx_seq_one_letter_code
_entity_poly.pdbx_strand_id
1 'polypeptide(L)'
;MRMPGLGGQVLGKLGGSPISLPGGQIYENLVSGAIDATEWVGPWNDEAMKFQEAAKYYYYPGMHEPGSTLACGVTNLGLLVCQNQIS
;
A
#
# COMPACT_ATOMS: atom_id res chain seq x y z
N MET A 1 -2.81 3.01 9.36
CA MET A 1 -2.66 1.94 8.34
C MET A 1 -2.18 2.55 7.04
N ARG A 2 -1.12 2.01 6.44
CA ARG A 2 -0.69 2.41 5.09
C ARG A 2 -1.66 1.80 4.08
N MET A 3 -2.46 2.67 3.48
CA MET A 3 -3.45 2.35 2.44
C MET A 3 -3.72 3.64 1.65
N PRO A 4 -3.03 3.86 0.54
CA PRO A 4 -3.26 4.99 -0.33
C PRO A 4 -4.53 4.77 -1.19
N GLY A 5 -4.99 5.82 -1.88
CA GLY A 5 -6.19 5.74 -2.72
C GLY A 5 -7.55 5.99 -2.04
N LEU A 6 -8.65 5.78 -2.76
CA LEU A 6 -10.04 5.63 -2.30
C LEU A 6 -10.17 4.55 -1.21
N GLY A 7 -9.39 3.47 -1.23
CA GLY A 7 -9.32 2.49 -0.15
C GLY A 7 -9.00 3.17 1.18
N GLY A 8 -8.00 4.05 1.17
CA GLY A 8 -7.68 4.93 2.29
C GLY A 8 -8.82 5.89 2.65
N GLN A 9 -9.53 6.46 1.67
CA GLN A 9 -10.67 7.35 1.93
C GLN A 9 -11.84 6.60 2.59
N VAL A 10 -12.14 5.38 2.16
CA VAL A 10 -13.14 4.51 2.77
C VAL A 10 -12.71 4.14 4.18
N LEU A 11 -11.44 3.76 4.37
CA LEU A 11 -10.88 3.48 5.69
C LEU A 11 -11.02 4.68 6.64
N GLY A 12 -10.78 5.91 6.15
CA GLY A 12 -11.00 7.14 6.89
C GLY A 12 -12.45 7.32 7.34
N LYS A 13 -13.42 7.02 6.46
CA LYS A 13 -14.85 7.07 6.80
C LYS A 13 -15.26 5.99 7.81
N LEU A 14 -14.55 4.86 7.85
CA LEU A 14 -14.76 3.78 8.81
C LEU A 14 -14.04 4.03 10.15
N GLY A 15 -13.36 5.17 10.32
CA GLY A 15 -12.68 5.56 11.56
C GLY A 15 -11.22 5.13 11.65
N GLY A 16 -10.64 4.57 10.59
CA GLY A 16 -9.21 4.31 10.49
C GLY A 16 -8.43 5.58 10.12
N SER A 17 -7.12 5.56 10.38
CA SER A 17 -6.21 6.62 9.96
C SER A 17 -5.35 6.14 8.78
N PRO A 18 -5.76 6.42 7.53
CA PRO A 18 -4.95 6.11 6.35
C PRO A 18 -3.71 7.01 6.31
N ILE A 19 -2.57 6.44 5.99
CA ILE A 19 -1.32 7.16 5.80
C ILE A 19 -0.69 6.77 4.47
N SER A 20 -0.02 7.73 3.84
CA SER A 20 0.71 7.49 2.60
C SER A 20 2.20 7.44 2.92
N LEU A 21 2.81 6.28 2.67
CA LEU A 21 4.25 6.07 2.81
C LEU A 21 4.83 5.50 1.50
N PRO A 22 6.05 5.90 1.13
CA PRO A 22 6.81 5.24 0.07
C PRO A 22 7.01 3.75 0.39
N GLY A 23 6.97 2.89 -0.64
CA GLY A 23 7.08 1.43 -0.49
C GLY A 23 8.29 0.97 0.33
N GLY A 24 9.45 1.58 0.09
CA GLY A 24 10.70 1.23 0.80
C GLY A 24 10.72 1.57 2.28
N GLN A 25 9.79 2.39 2.77
CA GLN A 25 9.70 2.77 4.18
C GLN A 25 8.69 1.92 4.97
N ILE A 26 7.89 1.09 4.30
CA ILE A 26 6.79 0.36 4.93
C ILE A 26 7.30 -0.63 5.98
N TYR A 27 8.32 -1.42 5.65
CA TYR A 27 8.85 -2.45 6.55
C TYR A 27 9.36 -1.86 7.87
N GLU A 28 10.22 -0.84 7.81
CA GLU A 28 10.76 -0.19 9.00
C GLU A 28 9.66 0.47 9.84
N ASN A 29 8.65 1.04 9.19
CA ASN A 29 7.50 1.63 9.88
C ASN A 29 6.60 0.58 10.56
N LEU A 30 6.49 -0.63 9.99
CA LEU A 30 5.80 -1.76 10.65
C LEU A 30 6.59 -2.26 11.86
N VAL A 31 7.89 -2.50 11.69
CA VAL A 31 8.76 -3.03 12.76
C VAL A 31 8.85 -2.05 13.94
N SER A 32 8.93 -0.74 13.66
CA SER A 32 8.95 0.30 14.70
C SER A 32 7.59 0.53 15.37
N GLY A 33 6.50 0.01 14.80
CA GLY A 33 5.14 0.28 15.27
C GLY A 33 4.64 1.69 14.95
N ALA A 34 5.32 2.44 14.08
CA ALA A 34 4.81 3.72 13.57
C ALA A 34 3.51 3.53 12.78
N ILE A 35 3.31 2.33 12.20
CA ILE A 35 2.09 1.95 11.49
C ILE A 35 1.64 0.56 11.94
N ASP A 36 0.35 0.42 12.22
CA ASP A 36 -0.18 -0.86 12.73
C ASP A 36 -0.44 -1.90 11.65
N ALA A 37 -0.62 -1.45 10.40
CA ALA A 37 -0.96 -2.30 9.27
C ALA A 37 -0.59 -1.64 7.94
N THR A 38 -0.35 -2.47 6.92
CA THR A 38 -0.13 -2.06 5.54
C THR A 38 -0.90 -2.96 4.59
N GLU A 39 -1.25 -2.42 3.43
CA GLU A 39 -1.49 -3.18 2.21
C GLU A 39 -0.42 -2.83 1.16
N TRP A 40 -0.24 -3.67 0.13
CA TRP A 40 0.75 -3.42 -0.92
C TRP A 40 0.31 -3.92 -2.31
N VAL A 41 0.49 -5.21 -2.64
CA VAL A 41 0.04 -5.75 -3.94
C VAL A 41 -0.45 -7.19 -3.81
N GLY A 42 0.22 -8.03 -3.05
CA GLY A 42 -0.11 -9.46 -2.95
C GLY A 42 1.08 -10.33 -2.60
N PRO A 43 0.88 -11.65 -2.41
CA PRO A 43 1.80 -12.51 -1.67
C PRO A 43 3.26 -12.44 -2.12
N TRP A 44 3.52 -12.45 -3.43
CA TRP A 44 4.88 -12.40 -3.98
C TRP A 44 5.62 -11.08 -3.65
N ASN A 45 4.95 -9.95 -3.83
CA ASN A 45 5.55 -8.64 -3.58
C ASN A 45 5.67 -8.37 -2.07
N ASP A 46 4.69 -8.82 -1.30
CA ASP A 46 4.64 -8.64 0.14
C ASP A 46 5.71 -9.49 0.84
N GLU A 47 6.00 -10.70 0.32
CA GLU A 47 7.10 -11.55 0.76
C GLU A 47 8.46 -10.93 0.45
N ALA A 48 8.64 -10.35 -0.74
CA ALA A 48 9.86 -9.63 -1.12
C ALA A 48 10.14 -8.43 -0.20
N MET A 49 9.09 -7.80 0.32
CA MET A 49 9.16 -6.71 1.30
C MET A 49 9.23 -7.20 2.76
N LYS A 50 9.18 -8.52 2.98
CA LYS A 50 9.27 -9.20 4.28
C LYS A 50 8.19 -8.82 5.29
N PHE A 51 6.99 -8.45 4.83
CA PHE A 51 5.93 -8.05 5.76
C PHE A 51 5.51 -9.15 6.72
N GLN A 52 5.68 -10.43 6.36
CA GLN A 52 5.44 -11.57 7.26
C GLN A 52 6.30 -11.57 8.54
N GLU A 53 7.45 -10.90 8.53
CA GLU A 53 8.30 -10.78 9.72
C GLU A 53 7.81 -9.68 10.67
N ALA A 54 7.18 -8.63 10.11
CA ALA A 54 6.73 -7.45 10.85
C ALA A 54 5.25 -7.50 11.24
N ALA A 55 4.42 -8.23 10.48
CA ALA A 55 2.98 -8.36 10.68
C ALA A 55 2.57 -9.84 10.80
N LYS A 56 1.81 -10.18 11.85
CA LYS A 56 1.38 -11.55 12.14
C LYS A 56 0.18 -12.02 11.34
N TYR A 57 -0.63 -11.08 10.86
CA TYR A 57 -1.90 -11.37 10.21
C TYR A 57 -1.89 -10.87 8.77
N TYR A 58 -2.27 -11.75 7.85
CA TYR A 58 -2.41 -11.46 6.43
C TYR A 58 -3.87 -11.64 6.02
N TYR A 59 -4.59 -10.53 5.83
CA TYR A 59 -6.02 -10.54 5.54
C TYR A 59 -6.29 -10.61 4.03
N TYR A 60 -7.30 -11.40 3.65
CA TYR A 60 -7.82 -11.55 2.29
C TYR A 60 -9.35 -11.62 2.34
N PRO A 61 -10.11 -11.12 1.35
CA PRO A 61 -9.68 -10.44 0.11
C PRO A 61 -9.38 -8.94 0.27
N GLY A 62 -8.45 -8.43 -0.55
CA GLY A 62 -8.16 -6.99 -0.72
C GLY A 62 -9.26 -6.31 -1.52
N MET A 63 -10.47 -6.19 -0.95
CA MET A 63 -11.65 -5.68 -1.66
C MET A 63 -11.49 -4.24 -2.17
N HIS A 64 -10.57 -3.46 -1.59
CA HIS A 64 -10.26 -2.11 -2.06
C HIS A 64 -9.52 -2.11 -3.41
N GLU A 65 -8.88 -3.21 -3.78
CA GLU A 65 -8.16 -3.38 -5.05
C GLU A 65 -8.47 -4.73 -5.72
N PRO A 66 -9.65 -4.89 -6.35
CA PRO A 66 -10.00 -6.12 -7.06
C PRO A 66 -9.18 -6.33 -8.35
N GLY A 67 -8.45 -5.30 -8.81
CA GLY A 67 -7.55 -5.37 -9.95
C GLY A 67 -6.68 -4.11 -10.05
N SER A 68 -5.41 -4.21 -9.67
CA SER A 68 -4.47 -3.09 -9.71
C SER A 68 -4.00 -2.84 -11.15
N THR A 69 -4.15 -1.61 -11.64
CA THR A 69 -3.67 -1.21 -12.97
C THR A 69 -2.42 -0.34 -12.83
N LEU A 70 -1.37 -0.63 -13.60
CA LEU A 70 -0.18 0.22 -13.66
C LEU A 70 -0.33 1.25 -14.79
N ALA A 71 0.01 2.51 -14.52
CA ALA A 71 0.09 3.55 -15.53
C ALA A 71 1.53 4.03 -15.70
N CYS A 72 1.94 4.26 -16.95
CA CYS A 72 3.24 4.84 -17.28
C CYS A 72 3.00 6.21 -17.91
N GLY A 73 3.41 7.29 -17.24
CA GLY A 73 3.37 8.64 -17.75
C GLY A 73 4.77 9.08 -18.18
N VAL A 74 4.90 9.62 -19.40
CA VAL A 74 6.16 10.23 -19.87
C VAL A 74 5.95 11.73 -19.94
N THR A 75 6.81 12.49 -19.26
CA THR A 75 6.82 13.96 -19.34
C THR A 75 8.17 14.43 -19.89
N ASN A 76 8.23 15.68 -20.37
CA ASN A 76 9.48 16.25 -20.90
C ASN A 76 10.61 16.37 -19.85
N LEU A 77 10.34 16.09 -18.57
CA LEU A 77 11.33 16.02 -17.49
C LEU A 77 11.76 14.59 -17.10
N GLY A 78 11.20 13.54 -17.72
CA GLY A 78 11.54 12.14 -17.43
C GLY A 78 10.34 11.20 -17.32
N LEU A 79 10.66 9.90 -17.18
CA LEU A 79 9.69 8.80 -17.02
C LEU A 79 9.10 8.82 -15.60
N LEU A 80 7.78 8.93 -15.48
CA LEU A 80 7.05 8.81 -14.22
C LEU A 80 6.18 7.54 -14.27
N VAL A 81 6.62 6.48 -13.62
CA VAL A 81 5.76 5.32 -13.36
C VAL A 81 4.85 5.68 -12.19
N CYS A 82 3.56 5.83 -12.46
CA CYS A 82 2.55 6.06 -11.44
C CYS A 82 1.73 4.77 -11.34
N GLN A 83 1.90 4.01 -10.26
CA GLN A 83 0.87 3.03 -9.90
C GLN A 83 -0.45 3.79 -9.87
N ASN A 84 -1.41 3.37 -10.68
CA ASN A 84 -2.65 4.11 -10.86
C ASN A 84 -3.47 3.93 -9.58
N GLN A 85 -3.26 4.83 -8.62
CA GLN A 85 -4.02 4.94 -7.38
C GLN A 85 -5.42 5.51 -7.69
N ILE A 86 -6.13 4.86 -8.61
CA ILE A 86 -7.56 5.08 -8.90
C ILE A 86 -8.44 4.22 -7.98
N SER A 87 -7.86 3.27 -7.24
CA SER A 87 -8.47 2.75 -6.03
C SER A 87 -8.31 3.71 -4.90
#